data_AF-A0A924T9T7-F1
#
_entry.id   AF-A0A924T9T7-F1
#
_cell.length_a   1.000
_cell.length_b   1.000
_cell.length_c   1.000
_cell.angle_alpha   90.00
_cell.angle_beta   90.00
_cell.angle_gamma   90.00
#
_symmetry.space_group_name_H-M   'P 1'
#
loop_
_entity.id
_entity.type
_entity.pdbx_description
1 polymer ?
#
loop_
_entity_poly.entity_id
_entity_poly.type
_entity_poly.pdbx_seq_one_letter_code
_entity_poly.pdbx_strand_id
1 'polypeptide(L)' 'QDPADLDRAMDACLSSPGPFLLDVAVEQQANCFPMIPAGRGHHEIMLSEQRWHDPANDGTAACGAAAGA' A
#
# COMPACT_ATOMS: atom_id res chain seq x y z
N GLN A 1 13.10 -4.74 -14.86
CA GLN A 1 13.20 -4.00 -13.59
C GLN A 1 13.12 -5.07 -12.53
N ASP A 2 14.23 -5.37 -11.86
CA ASP A 2 14.23 -6.32 -10.74
C ASP A 2 13.67 -5.58 -9.51
N PRO A 3 12.62 -6.08 -8.85
CA PRO A 3 12.13 -5.48 -7.60
C PRO A 3 13.21 -5.33 -6.53
N ALA A 4 14.23 -6.19 -6.52
CA ALA A 4 15.33 -6.14 -5.55
C ALA A 4 16.23 -4.90 -5.71
N ASP A 5 16.21 -4.25 -6.87
CA ASP A 5 17.00 -3.03 -7.12
C ASP A 5 16.32 -1.75 -6.59
N LEU A 6 15.04 -1.82 -6.19
CA LEU A 6 14.26 -0.65 -5.76
C LEU A 6 14.85 0.02 -4.51
N ASP A 7 15.19 -0.76 -3.48
CA ASP A 7 15.71 -0.22 -2.22
C ASP A 7 17.00 0.58 -2.44
N ARG A 8 17.91 0.01 -3.24
CA ARG A 8 19.15 0.68 -3.63
C ARG A 8 18.90 1.95 -4.46
N ALA A 9 17.94 1.90 -5.37
CA ALA A 9 17.59 3.05 -6.20
C ALA A 9 16.95 4.18 -5.37
N MET A 10 16.17 3.85 -4.35
CA MET A 10 15.60 4.81 -3.40
C MET A 10 16.68 5.51 -2.58
N ASP A 11 17.67 4.77 -2.06
CA ASP A 11 18.81 5.35 -1.32
C ASP A 11 19.63 6.32 -2.20
N ALA A 12 19.83 5.97 -3.47
CA ALA A 12 20.50 6.83 -4.44
C ALA A 12 19.69 8.11 -4.75
N CYS A 13 18.36 7.98 -4.83
CA CYS A 13 17.47 9.11 -5.08
C CYS A 13 17.46 10.10 -3.89
N LEU A 14 17.40 9.60 -2.66
CA LEU A 14 17.35 10.43 -1.44
C LEU A 14 18.69 11.10 -1.12
N SER A 15 19.81 10.48 -1.49
CA SER A 15 21.15 11.04 -1.27
C SER A 15 21.61 12.00 -2.38
N SER A 16 20.87 12.09 -3.49
CA SER A 16 21.20 12.99 -4.60
C SER A 16 21.00 14.46 -4.20
N PRO A 17 22.01 15.33 -4.38
CA PRO A 17 21.92 16.76 -4.05
C PRO A 17 21.13 17.59 -5.08
N GLY A 18 20.56 16.97 -6.12
CA GLY A 18 19.85 17.62 -7.20
C GLY A 18 18.62 16.84 -7.68
N PRO A 19 17.84 17.41 -8.61
CA PRO A 19 16.60 16.78 -9.08
C PRO A 19 16.88 15.41 -9.69
N PHE A 20 16.15 14.40 -9.19
CA PHE A 20 16.28 13.01 -9.58
C PHE A 20 14.93 12.50 -10.08
N LEU A 21 14.93 11.75 -11.19
CA LEU A 21 13.74 11.07 -11.70
C LEU A 21 13.94 9.56 -11.52
N LEU A 22 13.11 8.97 -10.66
CA LEU A 22 13.05 7.53 -10.47
C LEU A 22 11.80 6.99 -11.18
N ASP A 23 12.00 6.15 -12.19
CA ASP A 23 10.94 5.46 -12.91
C ASP A 23 10.74 4.07 -12.32
N VAL A 24 9.58 3.84 -11.70
CA VAL A 24 9.21 2.59 -11.03
C VAL A 24 7.96 2.04 -11.69
N ALA A 25 8.07 0.85 -12.28
CA ALA A 25 6.91 0.13 -12.80
C ALA A 25 6.14 -0.51 -11.63
N VAL A 26 4.87 -0.13 -11.49
CA VAL A 26 3.94 -0.69 -10.50
C VAL A 26 2.78 -1.38 -11.21
N GLU A 27 2.09 -2.30 -10.52
CA GLU A 27 0.89 -2.93 -11.05
C GLU A 27 -0.23 -1.89 -11.27
N GLN A 28 -0.95 -1.98 -12.40
CA GLN A 28 -1.89 -0.93 -12.81
C GLN A 28 -3.23 -0.99 -12.07
N GLN A 29 -3.62 -2.18 -11.58
CA GLN A 29 -4.93 -2.42 -10.97
C GLN A 29 -4.83 -2.83 -9.50
N ALA A 30 -4.03 -2.11 -8.72
CA ALA A 30 -4.04 -2.23 -7.26
C ALA A 30 -5.03 -1.23 -6.65
N ASN A 31 -6.12 -1.73 -6.06
CA ASN A 31 -7.05 -0.90 -5.29
C ASN A 31 -6.36 -0.42 -4.01
N CYS A 32 -6.44 0.89 -3.73
CA CYS A 32 -5.90 1.46 -2.49
C CYS A 32 -6.85 1.21 -1.32
N PHE A 33 -6.49 0.28 -0.43
CA PHE A 33 -7.16 0.07 0.86
C PHE A 33 -6.34 0.70 2.00
N PRO A 34 -6.95 1.17 3.11
CA PRO A 34 -8.39 1.19 3.43
C PRO A 34 -9.19 2.22 2.64
N MET A 35 -10.41 1.87 2.21
CA MET A 35 -11.30 2.79 1.47
C MET A 35 -12.75 2.65 1.95
N ILE A 36 -13.50 3.76 2.01
CA ILE A 36 -14.97 3.75 2.13
C ILE A 36 -15.53 3.79 0.70
N PRO A 37 -16.17 2.73 0.21
CA PRO A 37 -16.70 2.72 -1.15
C PRO A 37 -17.88 3.68 -1.30
N ALA A 38 -18.09 4.17 -2.52
CA ALA A 38 -19.14 5.15 -2.80
C ALA A 38 -20.53 4.62 -2.38
N GLY A 39 -21.27 5.45 -1.65
CA GLY A 39 -22.60 5.09 -1.16
C GLY A 39 -22.64 4.34 0.17
N ARG A 40 -21.50 4.17 0.86
CA ARG A 40 -21.42 3.56 2.19
C ARG A 40 -21.12 4.58 3.28
N GLY A 41 -21.52 4.26 4.51
CA GLY A 41 -21.30 5.12 5.68
C GLY A 41 -19.83 5.15 6.12
N HIS A 42 -19.41 6.20 6.84
CA HIS A 42 -18.02 6.35 7.31
C HIS A 42 -17.49 5.20 8.20
N HIS A 43 -18.39 4.37 8.73
CA HIS A 43 -18.06 3.20 9.55
C HIS A 43 -17.83 1.93 8.73
N GLU A 44 -18.22 1.92 7.45
CA GLU A 44 -18.13 0.76 6.56
C GLU A 44 -16.83 0.83 5.75
N ILE A 45 -15.70 0.76 6.45
CA ILE A 45 -14.37 0.84 5.83
C ILE A 45 -14.02 -0.53 5.26
N MET A 46 -13.54 -0.59 4.02
CA MET A 46 -13.01 -1.80 3.40
C MET A 46 -11.49 -1.84 3.56
N LEU A 47 -10.97 -2.90 4.17
CA LEU A 47 -9.54 -3.10 4.48
C LEU A 47 -8.82 -3.94 3.42
N SER A 48 -9.58 -4.73 2.65
CA SER A 48 -9.17 -5.38 1.40
C SER A 48 -10.42 -5.77 0.62
N GLU A 49 -10.30 -6.27 -0.62
CA GLU A 49 -11.43 -6.64 -1.47
C GLU A 49 -12.49 -7.54 -0.79
N GLN A 50 -12.07 -8.34 0.19
CA GLN A 50 -12.94 -9.28 0.90
C GLN A 50 -13.06 -8.98 2.41
N ARG A 51 -12.44 -7.90 2.90
CA ARG A 51 -12.36 -7.61 4.34
C ARG A 51 -12.97 -6.24 4.65
N TRP A 52 -14.02 -6.26 5.47
CA TRP A 52 -14.65 -5.04 6.00
C TRP A 52 -14.20 -4.78 7.43
N HIS A 53 -14.23 -3.51 7.81
CA HIS A 53 -13.89 -3.07 9.15
C HIS A 53 -14.96 -3.53 10.14
N ASP A 54 -14.54 -4.33 11.11
CA ASP A 54 -15.35 -4.75 12.25
C ASP A 54 -14.64 -4.31 13.54
N PRO A 55 -15.21 -3.34 14.28
CA PRO A 55 -14.59 -2.81 15.49
C PRO A 55 -14.38 -3.88 16.59
N ALA A 56 -15.07 -5.02 16.53
CA ALA A 56 -14.88 -6.12 17.49
C ALA A 56 -13.71 -7.05 17.13
N ASN A 57 -13.24 -7.06 15.88
CA ASN A 57 -12.32 -8.08 15.35
C ASN A 57 -11.00 -7.50 14.79
N ASP A 58 -10.92 -6.18 14.56
CA ASP A 58 -9.80 -5.54 13.86
C ASP A 58 -8.63 -5.08 14.74
N GLY A 59 -8.74 -5.22 16.06
CA GLY A 59 -7.74 -4.76 17.02
C GLY A 59 -6.35 -5.41 16.90
N THR A 60 -6.21 -6.47 16.11
CA THR A 60 -4.98 -7.28 16.01
C THR A 60 -4.47 -7.53 14.58
N ALA A 61 -5.18 -7.10 13.54
CA ALA A 61 -4.87 -7.52 12.15
C ALA A 61 -4.32 -6.42 11.23
N ALA A 62 -4.31 -5.15 11.65
CA ALA A 62 -3.91 -4.02 10.79
C ALA A 62 -2.41 -3.69 10.82
N CYS A 63 -1.62 -4.31 11.70
CA CYS A 63 -0.17 -4.07 11.79
C CYS A 63 0.60 -5.40 11.80
N GLY A 64 0.86 -5.94 10.62
CA GLY A 64 1.87 -6.99 10.44
C GLY A 64 1.35 -8.40 10.11
N ALA A 65 0.88 -8.61 8.89
CA ALA A 65 0.98 -9.85 8.09
C ALA A 65 0.13 -9.63 6.83
N ALA A 66 0.57 -9.86 5.59
CA ALA A 66 1.62 -10.74 5.13
C ALA A 66 2.32 -10.13 3.91
N ALA A 67 3.64 -10.27 3.90
CA ALA A 67 4.45 -10.28 2.70
C ALA A 67 4.19 -11.57 1.91
N GLY A 68 4.34 -11.49 0.59
CA GLY A 68 4.75 -12.61 -0.26
C GLY A 68 3.64 -13.48 -0.84
N ALA A 69 3.21 -13.14 -2.04
CA ALA A 69 3.29 -14.02 -3.22
C ALA A 69 3.51 -13.15 -4.45
#